data_AF-A0A9W5B7M5-F1
#
_entry.id   AF-A0A9W5B7M5-F1
#
_cell.length_a   1.000
_cell.length_b   1.000
_cell.length_c   1.000
_cell.angle_alpha   90.00
_cell.angle_beta   90.00
_cell.angle_gamma   90.00
#
_symmetry.space_group_name_H-M   'P 1'
#
loop_
_entity.id
_entity.type
_entity.pdbx_description
1 polymer ?
#
loop_
_entity_poly.entity_id
_entity_poly.type
_entity_poly.pdbx_seq_one_letter_code
_entity_poly.pdbx_strand_id
1 'polypeptide(L)'
;MIVQIILPVVLAAIMFSLGLGLRFADFWRIATQPRAFAVGAFNQMVIVPLVAFCIAMVFALPAELALGVMILAACPGGILSNSACRYAEGGIAKLFELGSNGPDEDKSGGHFSSVVCPQAECVSPRVAV
;
A
#
# COMPACT_ATOMS: atom_id res chain seq x y z
N MET A 1 -4.63 2.51 -33.55
CA MET A 1 -3.15 2.69 -33.55
C MET A 1 -2.64 3.61 -32.45
N ILE A 2 -3.28 4.75 -32.18
CA ILE A 2 -2.77 5.73 -31.20
C ILE A 2 -2.64 5.17 -29.76
N VAL A 3 -3.60 4.36 -29.30
CA VAL A 3 -3.60 3.81 -27.93
C VAL A 3 -2.42 2.88 -27.67
N GLN A 4 -1.95 2.15 -28.69
CA GLN A 4 -0.81 1.23 -28.59
C GLN A 4 0.52 1.96 -28.35
N ILE A 5 0.57 3.27 -28.66
CA ILE A 5 1.75 4.12 -28.45
C ILE A 5 1.58 4.95 -27.17
N ILE A 6 0.41 5.54 -26.96
CA ILE A 6 0.18 6.41 -25.80
C ILE A 6 0.19 5.62 -24.48
N LEU A 7 -0.43 4.43 -24.44
CA LEU A 7 -0.51 3.63 -23.23
C LEU A 7 0.85 3.26 -22.64
N PRO A 8 1.81 2.67 -23.40
CA PRO A 8 3.14 2.37 -22.86
C PRO A 8 3.93 3.63 -22.51
N VAL A 9 3.76 4.74 -23.24
CA VAL A 9 4.43 6.01 -22.92
C VAL A 9 3.96 6.54 -21.57
N VAL A 10 2.65 6.52 -21.30
CA VAL A 10 2.10 6.95 -20.00
C VAL A 10 2.53 6.01 -18.88
N LEU A 11 2.48 4.70 -19.09
CA LEU A 11 2.95 3.71 -18.10
C LEU A 11 4.44 3.89 -17.79
N ALA A 12 5.26 4.14 -18.81
CA ALA A 12 6.68 4.44 -18.66
C ALA A 12 6.90 5.71 -17.84
N ALA A 13 6.14 6.78 -18.11
CA ALA A 13 6.22 8.03 -17.35
C ALA A 13 5.83 7.84 -15.87
N ILE A 14 4.81 7.03 -15.58
CA ILE A 14 4.38 6.72 -14.20
C ILE A 14 5.46 5.91 -13.46
N MET A 15 5.96 4.83 -14.07
CA MET A 15 7.02 4.01 -13.47
C MET A 15 8.31 4.81 -13.27
N PHE A 16 8.65 5.70 -14.21
CA PHE A 16 9.80 6.60 -14.11
C PHE A 16 9.64 7.62 -12.97
N SER A 17 8.44 8.19 -12.81
CA SER A 17 8.15 9.13 -11.72
C SER A 17 8.25 8.47 -10.34
N LEU A 18 7.79 7.22 -10.22
CA LEU A 18 7.98 6.43 -8.99
C LEU A 18 9.46 6.15 -8.72
N GLY A 19 10.25 5.92 -9.77
CA GLY A 19 11.70 5.78 -9.69
C GLY A 19 12.41 7.03 -9.16
N LEU A 20 12.05 8.21 -9.68
CA LEU A 20 12.61 9.49 -9.22
C LEU A 20 12.17 9.89 -7.81
N GLY A 21 11.02 9.38 -7.35
CA GLY A 21 10.52 9.60 -5.99
C GLY A 21 11.24 8.80 -4.90
N LEU A 22 12.01 7.77 -5.27
CA LEU A 22 12.78 6.96 -4.34
C LEU A 22 14.03 7.72 -3.87
N ARG A 23 14.17 7.94 -2.57
CA ARG A 23 15.39 8.52 -2.00
C ARG A 23 16.41 7.42 -1.73
N PHE A 24 17.70 7.75 -1.81
CA PHE A 24 18.78 6.84 -1.42
C PHE A 24 18.63 6.31 0.03
N ALA A 25 17.98 7.07 0.91
CA ALA A 25 17.66 6.65 2.26
C ALA A 25 16.68 5.46 2.33
N ASP A 26 15.79 5.29 1.33
CA ASP A 26 14.82 4.19 1.28
C ASP A 26 15.54 2.85 1.00
N PHE A 27 16.54 2.87 0.12
CA PHE A 27 17.38 1.69 -0.16
C PHE A 27 18.23 1.28 1.04
N TRP A 28 18.76 2.25 1.80
CA TRP A 28 19.49 1.98 3.05
C TRP A 28 18.59 1.28 4.09
N ARG A 29 17.31 1.64 4.13
CA ARG A 29 16.33 1.04 5.03
C ARG A 29 15.99 -0.40 4.64
N ILE A 30 15.86 -0.68 3.33
CA ILE A 30 15.75 -2.05 2.81
C ILE A 30 16.98 -2.88 3.21
N ALA A 31 18.18 -2.30 3.13
CA ALA A 31 19.42 -3.00 3.44
C ALA A 31 19.59 -3.29 4.94
N THR A 32 19.08 -2.43 5.81
CA THR A 32 19.20 -2.59 7.27
C THR A 32 18.17 -3.55 7.86
N GLN A 33 16.98 -3.70 7.27
CA GLN A 33 15.93 -4.61 7.74
C GLN A 33 15.33 -5.49 6.62
N PRO A 34 16.13 -6.37 5.99
CA PRO A 34 15.67 -7.17 4.84
C PRO A 34 14.64 -8.24 5.22
N ARG A 35 14.65 -8.72 6.48
CA ARG A 35 13.73 -9.77 6.94
C ARG A 35 12.28 -9.31 6.92
N ALA A 36 11.99 -8.09 7.39
CA ALA A 36 10.65 -7.55 7.42
C ALA A 36 10.11 -7.29 5.99
N PHE A 37 10.95 -6.72 5.13
CA PHE A 37 10.61 -6.51 3.72
C PHE A 37 10.37 -7.83 2.97
N ALA A 38 11.22 -8.84 3.18
CA ALA A 38 11.08 -10.13 2.52
C ALA A 38 9.79 -10.85 2.91
N VAL A 39 9.40 -10.82 4.19
CA VAL A 39 8.14 -11.40 4.65
C VAL A 39 6.94 -10.66 4.05
N GLY A 40 6.96 -9.32 4.02
CA GLY A 40 5.91 -8.52 3.38
C GLY A 40 5.79 -8.79 1.87
N ALA A 41 6.91 -8.80 1.15
CA ALA A 41 6.97 -9.08 -0.28
C ALA A 41 6.52 -10.51 -0.61
N PHE A 42 6.94 -11.50 0.20
CA PHE A 42 6.49 -12.88 0.07
C PHE A 42 4.99 -13.01 0.30
N ASN A 43 4.49 -12.37 1.36
CA ASN A 43 3.07 -12.37 1.66
C ASN A 43 2.26 -11.71 0.54
N GLN A 44 2.78 -10.64 -0.06
CA GLN A 44 2.11 -9.97 -1.19
C GLN A 44 2.13 -10.82 -2.47
N MET A 45 3.25 -11.45 -2.77
CA MET A 45 3.39 -12.37 -3.92
C MET A 45 2.60 -13.66 -3.77
N VAL A 46 2.26 -14.10 -2.55
CA VAL A 46 1.57 -15.37 -2.32
C VAL A 46 0.11 -15.16 -1.91
N ILE A 47 -0.17 -14.35 -0.89
CA ILE A 47 -1.54 -14.16 -0.39
C ILE A 47 -2.42 -13.46 -1.42
N VAL A 48 -1.95 -12.39 -2.06
CA VAL A 48 -2.78 -11.61 -3.00
C VAL A 48 -3.24 -12.45 -4.21
N PRO A 49 -2.35 -13.17 -4.93
CA PRO A 49 -2.80 -14.04 -6.01
C PRO A 49 -3.61 -15.24 -5.53
N LEU A 50 -3.34 -15.79 -4.33
CA LEU A 50 -4.14 -16.87 -3.78
C LEU A 50 -5.57 -16.43 -3.48
N VAL A 51 -5.76 -15.25 -2.89
CA VAL A 51 -7.07 -14.64 -2.66
C VAL A 51 -7.77 -14.35 -3.99
N ALA A 52 -7.05 -13.77 -4.95
CA ALA A 52 -7.61 -13.50 -6.27
C ALA A 52 -8.03 -14.79 -7.00
N PHE A 53 -7.30 -15.88 -6.82
CA PHE A 53 -7.64 -17.19 -7.38
C PHE A 53 -8.89 -17.78 -6.73
N CYS A 54 -8.99 -17.70 -5.39
CA CYS A 54 -10.21 -18.10 -4.67
C CYS A 54 -11.44 -17.32 -5.17
N ILE A 55 -11.32 -16.00 -5.37
CA ILE A 55 -12.40 -15.17 -5.89
C ILE A 55 -12.77 -15.59 -7.33
N ALA A 56 -11.79 -15.81 -8.20
CA ALA A 56 -12.04 -16.25 -9.57
C ALA A 56 -12.78 -17.60 -9.63
N MET A 57 -12.45 -18.53 -8.73
CA MET A 57 -13.11 -19.83 -8.62
C MET A 57 -14.55 -19.72 -8.09
N VAL A 58 -14.79 -18.92 -7.04
CA VAL A 58 -16.12 -18.75 -6.44
C VAL A 58 -17.10 -18.07 -7.40
N PHE A 59 -16.63 -17.08 -8.16
CA PHE A 59 -17.45 -16.34 -9.12
C PHE A 59 -17.49 -16.97 -10.52
N ALA A 60 -16.83 -18.11 -10.75
CA ALA A 60 -16.78 -18.82 -12.03
C ALA A 60 -16.49 -17.90 -13.24
N LEU A 61 -15.45 -17.07 -13.13
CA LEU A 61 -15.13 -16.06 -14.14
C LEU A 61 -14.71 -16.69 -15.48
N PRO A 62 -15.03 -16.05 -16.62
CA PRO A 62 -14.46 -16.42 -17.91
C PRO A 62 -12.93 -16.29 -17.90
N ALA A 63 -12.25 -17.15 -18.66
CA ALA A 63 -10.80 -17.30 -18.63
C ALA A 63 -10.05 -15.98 -18.89
N GLU A 64 -10.56 -15.12 -19.79
CA GLU A 64 -9.97 -13.82 -20.08
C GLU A 64 -9.97 -12.88 -18.87
N LEU A 65 -11.06 -12.87 -18.09
CA LEU A 65 -11.18 -12.00 -16.93
C LEU A 65 -10.37 -12.53 -15.74
N ALA A 66 -10.34 -13.85 -15.56
CA ALA A 66 -9.51 -14.49 -14.54
C ALA A 66 -8.01 -14.17 -14.77
N LEU A 67 -7.54 -14.24 -16.02
CA LEU A 67 -6.16 -13.87 -16.38
C LEU A 67 -5.86 -12.39 -16.08
N GLY A 68 -6.79 -11.49 -16.43
CA GLY A 68 -6.64 -10.06 -16.12
C GLY A 68 -6.49 -9.82 -14.61
N VAL A 69 -7.33 -10.46 -13.80
CA VAL A 69 -7.28 -10.34 -12.33
C VAL A 69 -5.99 -10.95 -11.76
N MET A 70 -5.51 -12.07 -12.29
CA MET A 70 -4.23 -12.66 -11.87
C MET A 70 -3.04 -11.74 -12.15
N ILE A 71 -3.00 -11.10 -13.33
CA ILE A 71 -1.92 -10.15 -13.69
C ILE A 71 -1.96 -8.93 -12.76
N LEU A 72 -3.14 -8.41 -12.47
CA LEU A 72 -3.30 -7.28 -11.54
C LEU A 72 -2.89 -7.66 -10.11
N ALA A 73 -3.22 -8.86 -9.65
CA ALA A 73 -2.84 -9.38 -8.34
C ALA A 73 -1.32 -9.59 -8.19
N ALA A 74 -0.61 -9.88 -9.29
CA ALA A 74 0.83 -10.03 -9.30
C ALA A 74 1.59 -8.69 -9.28
N CYS A 75 0.93 -7.57 -9.61
CA CYS A 75 1.54 -6.25 -9.52
C CYS A 75 1.73 -5.82 -8.06
N PRO A 76 2.95 -5.43 -7.64
CA PRO A 76 3.20 -4.99 -6.28
C PRO A 76 2.44 -3.68 -5.97
N GLY A 77 1.84 -3.60 -4.77
CA GLY A 77 1.14 -2.40 -4.29
C GLY A 77 2.14 -1.31 -3.89
N GLY A 78 2.12 -0.18 -4.59
CA GLY A 78 3.15 0.86 -4.47
C GLY A 78 3.06 1.79 -3.25
N ILE A 79 3.92 2.82 -3.28
CA ILE A 79 4.10 3.90 -2.28
C ILE A 79 2.78 4.63 -1.95
N LEU A 80 1.80 4.56 -2.85
CA LEU A 80 0.48 5.16 -2.67
C LEU A 80 -0.19 4.70 -1.37
N SER A 81 -0.04 3.43 -1.00
CA SER A 81 -0.61 2.87 0.24
C SER A 81 -0.07 3.58 1.50
N ASN A 82 1.24 3.82 1.55
CA ASN A 82 1.90 4.56 2.63
C ASN A 82 1.44 6.03 2.66
N SER A 83 1.36 6.68 1.50
CA SER A 83 0.88 8.06 1.44
C SER A 83 -0.58 8.19 1.86
N ALA A 84 -1.44 7.25 1.46
CA ALA A 84 -2.86 7.23 1.83
C ALA A 84 -3.06 7.10 3.33
N CYS A 85 -2.25 6.27 4.00
CA CYS A 85 -2.27 6.16 5.45
C CYS A 85 -1.87 7.49 6.14
N ARG A 86 -0.83 8.18 5.64
CA ARG A 86 -0.45 9.50 6.17
C ARG A 86 -1.53 10.57 5.98
N TYR A 87 -2.29 10.50 4.89
CA TYR A 87 -3.43 11.38 4.68
C TYR A 87 -4.60 11.05 5.62
N ALA A 88 -4.85 9.77 5.88
CA ALA A 88 -5.88 9.33 6.81
C ALA A 88 -5.59 9.81 8.24
N GLU A 89 -4.35 9.71 8.71
CA GLU A 89 -3.91 10.22 10.02
C GLU A 89 -4.03 11.75 10.15
N GLY A 90 -3.66 12.50 9.10
CA GLY A 90 -3.78 13.95 9.09
C GLY A 90 -5.23 14.45 9.08
N GLY A 91 -6.14 13.71 8.44
CA GLY A 91 -7.56 14.02 8.38
C GLY A 91 -8.26 13.86 9.72
N ILE A 92 -7.99 12.77 10.44
CA ILE A 92 -8.58 12.52 11.77
C ILE A 92 -8.06 13.51 12.83
N ALA A 93 -6.78 13.90 12.79
CA ALA A 93 -6.22 14.89 13.71
C ALA A 93 -6.87 16.27 13.53
N LYS A 94 -7.03 16.71 12.27
CA LYS A 94 -7.64 18.01 11.96
C LYS A 94 -9.14 18.06 12.23
N LEU A 95 -9.85 16.95 12.04
CA LEU A 95 -11.28 16.85 12.36
C LEU A 95 -11.52 16.94 13.87
N PHE A 96 -10.64 16.35 14.70
CA PHE A 96 -10.75 16.40 16.16
C PHE A 96 -10.46 17.79 16.73
N GLU A 97 -9.47 18.53 16.19
CA GLU A 97 -9.19 19.91 16.62
C GLU A 97 -10.35 20.88 16.36
N LEU A 98 -11.13 20.67 15.30
CA LEU A 98 -12.32 21.49 15.01
C LEU A 98 -13.56 21.07 15.84
N GLY A 99 -13.50 19.94 16.55
CA GLY A 99 -14.60 19.38 17.32
C GLY A 99 -14.48 19.50 18.84
N SER A 100 -13.31 19.83 19.41
CA SER A 100 -13.12 19.82 20.86
C SER A 100 -13.29 21.20 21.52
N ASN A 101 -14.54 21.49 21.88
CA ASN A 101 -14.90 22.07 23.18
C ASN A 101 -15.70 20.99 23.92
N GLY A 102 -15.03 20.09 24.64
CA GLY A 102 -15.68 19.00 25.41
C GLY A 102 -14.66 18.04 26.05
N PRO A 103 -14.77 17.71 27.35
CA PRO A 103 -13.74 17.02 28.13
C PRO A 103 -13.83 15.48 28.10
N ASP A 104 -12.65 14.87 28.03
CA ASP A 104 -12.22 13.53 28.50
C ASP A 104 -12.86 12.22 27.97
N GLU A 105 -12.00 11.21 27.84
CA GLU A 105 -12.17 9.80 27.38
C GLU A 105 -12.24 9.60 25.85
N ASP A 106 -11.45 8.76 25.17
CA ASP A 106 -10.72 7.55 25.56
C ASP A 106 -9.58 7.29 24.55
N LYS A 107 -8.52 6.67 25.07
CA LYS A 107 -7.28 6.23 24.41
C LYS A 107 -7.53 5.03 23.48
N SER A 108 -8.43 5.17 22.50
CA SER A 108 -8.73 4.12 21.52
C SER A 108 -8.25 4.46 20.09
N GLY A 109 -7.30 5.40 19.96
CA GLY A 109 -6.72 5.78 18.67
C GLY A 109 -5.65 4.82 18.12
N GLY A 110 -5.15 3.89 18.94
CA GLY A 110 -4.10 2.96 18.53
C GLY A 110 -4.57 1.79 17.66
N HIS A 111 -5.82 1.33 17.85
CA HIS A 111 -6.30 0.10 17.22
C HIS A 111 -6.79 0.30 15.78
N PHE A 112 -7.27 1.50 15.43
CA PHE A 112 -7.73 1.79 14.07
C PHE A 112 -6.57 2.11 13.12
N SER A 113 -5.49 2.71 13.65
CA SER A 113 -4.28 2.96 12.86
C SER A 113 -3.58 1.66 12.44
N SER A 114 -3.59 0.64 13.30
CA SER A 114 -3.06 -0.70 12.98
C SER A 114 -3.85 -1.47 11.91
N VAL A 115 -5.14 -1.16 11.69
CA VAL A 115 -5.96 -1.81 10.63
C VAL A 115 -5.74 -1.13 9.27
N VAL A 116 -5.52 0.18 9.26
CA VAL A 116 -5.26 0.96 8.05
C VAL A 116 -3.78 0.89 7.64
N CYS A 117 -2.87 0.73 8.60
CA CYS A 117 -1.42 0.77 8.40
C CYS A 117 -0.66 -0.50 8.87
N PRO A 118 -1.05 -1.72 8.47
CA PRO A 118 -0.37 -2.95 8.91
C PRO A 118 1.11 -3.07 8.43
N GLN A 119 1.54 -2.24 7.46
CA GLN A 119 2.90 -2.25 6.90
C GLN A 119 3.82 -1.16 7.47
N ALA A 120 3.30 -0.14 8.16
CA ALA A 120 4.12 1.00 8.62
C ALA A 120 4.83 0.71 9.96
N GLU A 121 4.21 -0.07 10.85
CA GLU A 121 4.80 -0.42 12.15
C GLU A 121 6.03 -1.33 12.04
N CYS A 122 6.17 -2.10 10.96
CA CYS A 122 7.33 -3.00 10.78
C CYS A 122 8.59 -2.32 10.25
N VAL A 123 8.53 -1.06 9.77
CA VAL A 123 9.67 -0.44 9.06
C VAL A 123 10.16 0.86 9.73
N SER A 124 9.44 1.45 10.69
CA SER A 124 9.82 2.72 11.34
C SER A 124 10.21 2.63 12.82
N PRO A 125 11.50 2.36 13.13
CA PRO A 125 12.02 2.54 14.48
C PRO A 125 12.22 4.03 14.87
N ARG A 126 11.70 5.00 14.11
CA ARG A 126 11.91 6.45 14.34
C ARG A 126 10.69 7.20 14.89
N VAL A 127 9.64 6.47 15.29
CA VAL A 127 8.45 7.01 16.00
C VAL A 127 8.29 6.23 17.31
N ALA A 128 9.40 6.08 18.03
CA ALA A 128 9.46 5.53 19.39
C ALA A 128 10.54 6.27 20.22
N VAL A 129 10.77 7.55 19.91
CA VAL A 129 11.46 8.54 20.75
C VAL A 129 10.76 9.87 20.54
#